data_AF-F7RK48-F1
#
_entry.id   AF-F7RK48-F1
#
_cell.length_a   1.000
_cell.length_b   1.000
_cell.length_c   1.000
_cell.angle_alpha   90.00
_cell.angle_beta   90.00
_cell.angle_gamma   90.00
#
_symmetry.space_group_name_H-M   'P 1'
#
loop_
_entity.id
_entity.type
_entity.pdbx_description
1 polymer ?
#
loop_
_entity_poly.entity_id
_entity_poly.type
_entity_poly.pdbx_seq_one_letter_code
_entity_poly.pdbx_strand_id
1 'polypeptide(L)'
;MLSVRGLYAIQRNAIFLLVPFLTDAEQLSVIKDSKLKDVLTNFVLLAETPESSKMFARVFRVQEHGECDGSPDTCPKSTMYIAVSENGEYPEQKLYQLPEGYNWEFIKWVSFPETEDPPSNLILKVKSQKPSKDVNKSWWVNETYTLKVNYQAGSWEKE
;
A
#
# COMPACT_ATOMS: atom_id res chain seq x y z
N MET A 1 73.36 -49.87 29.70
CA MET A 1 72.12 -50.08 30.49
C MET A 1 71.29 -48.82 30.37
N LEU A 2 70.17 -48.89 29.64
CA LEU A 2 69.26 -47.76 29.40
C LEU A 2 68.27 -47.64 30.56
N SER A 3 68.14 -46.43 31.11
CA SER A 3 67.23 -46.06 32.20
C SER A 3 66.00 -45.36 31.61
N VAL A 4 64.80 -45.76 32.05
CA VAL A 4 63.51 -45.17 31.69
C VAL A 4 62.74 -44.87 32.97
N ARG A 5 62.45 -43.59 33.23
CA ARG A 5 61.27 -43.04 33.97
C ARG A 5 61.15 -41.57 33.52
N GLY A 6 60.09 -41.06 32.91
CA GLY A 6 58.67 -41.22 33.22
C GLY A 6 58.16 -39.86 33.71
N LEU A 7 57.93 -38.91 32.79
CA LEU A 7 57.39 -37.57 33.07
C LEU A 7 55.87 -37.63 33.11
N TYR A 8 55.27 -37.42 34.28
CA TYR A 8 53.83 -37.23 34.43
C TYR A 8 53.47 -35.77 34.12
N ALA A 9 52.69 -35.57 33.05
CA ALA A 9 52.09 -34.29 32.72
C ALA A 9 50.78 -34.11 33.52
N ILE A 10 50.68 -32.98 34.24
CA ILE A 10 49.49 -32.57 34.98
C ILE A 10 48.47 -32.02 33.96
N GLN A 11 47.40 -32.77 33.71
CA GLN A 11 46.31 -32.36 32.84
C GLN A 11 45.41 -31.36 33.61
N ARG A 12 45.40 -30.09 33.18
CA ARG A 12 44.49 -29.07 33.73
C ARG A 12 43.10 -29.25 33.13
N ASN A 13 42.13 -29.62 33.97
CA ASN A 13 40.71 -29.64 33.61
C ASN A 13 40.21 -28.20 33.39
N ALA A 14 40.00 -27.82 32.13
CA ALA A 14 39.26 -26.61 31.79
C ALA A 14 37.75 -26.96 31.76
N ILE A 15 37.03 -26.53 32.78
CA ILE A 15 35.56 -26.60 32.82
C ILE A 15 35.04 -25.46 31.96
N PHE A 16 34.58 -25.77 30.74
CA PHE A 16 33.84 -24.86 29.89
C PHE A 16 32.40 -24.74 30.44
N LEU A 17 32.11 -23.67 31.18
CA LEU A 17 30.75 -23.29 31.54
C LEU A 17 30.04 -22.75 30.28
N LEU A 18 29.27 -23.61 29.62
CA LEU A 18 28.27 -23.21 28.64
C LEU A 18 27.18 -22.43 29.37
N VAL A 19 27.28 -21.10 29.39
CA VAL A 19 26.18 -20.23 29.79
C VAL A 19 25.20 -20.19 28.62
N PRO A 20 23.99 -20.73 28.74
CA PRO A 20 22.98 -20.56 27.70
C PRO A 20 22.60 -19.08 27.69
N PHE A 21 22.95 -18.38 26.60
CA PHE A 21 22.38 -17.07 26.31
C PHE A 21 20.88 -17.29 26.06
N LEU A 22 20.07 -17.07 27.10
CA LEU A 22 18.62 -16.96 26.98
C LEU A 22 18.34 -15.67 26.21
N THR A 23 18.13 -15.78 24.90
CA THR A 23 17.57 -14.68 24.10
C THR A 23 16.12 -14.52 24.53
N ASP A 24 15.82 -13.43 25.25
CA ASP A 24 14.45 -13.05 25.54
C ASP A 24 13.80 -12.61 24.21
N ALA A 25 12.96 -13.48 23.65
CA ALA A 25 12.22 -13.16 22.44
C ALA A 25 11.06 -12.24 22.82
N GLU A 26 11.26 -10.93 22.67
CA GLU A 26 10.21 -9.95 22.91
C GLU A 26 9.06 -10.19 21.92
N GLN A 27 7.87 -10.44 22.46
CA GLN A 27 6.70 -10.76 21.66
C GLN A 27 6.13 -9.48 21.03
N LEU A 28 5.92 -9.49 19.71
CA LEU A 28 5.27 -8.39 19.02
C LEU A 28 3.82 -8.23 19.50
N SER A 29 3.44 -7.00 19.84
CA SER A 29 2.06 -6.66 20.17
C SER A 29 1.17 -6.68 18.93
N VAL A 30 0.04 -7.36 19.00
CA VAL A 30 -0.96 -7.37 17.92
C VAL A 30 -1.73 -6.05 17.91
N ILE A 31 -1.68 -5.34 16.77
CA ILE A 31 -2.51 -4.15 16.53
C ILE A 31 -3.97 -4.59 16.32
N LYS A 32 -4.89 -4.01 17.11
CA LYS A 32 -6.32 -4.37 17.09
C LYS A 32 -7.19 -3.47 16.21
N ASP A 33 -6.61 -2.44 15.61
CA ASP A 33 -7.32 -1.55 14.68
C ASP A 33 -7.62 -2.31 13.38
N SER A 34 -8.87 -2.76 13.22
CA SER A 34 -9.30 -3.54 12.06
C SER A 34 -9.20 -2.73 10.78
N LYS A 35 -9.52 -1.43 10.82
CA LYS A 35 -9.50 -0.57 9.65
C LYS A 35 -8.08 -0.36 9.16
N LEU A 36 -7.16 -0.06 10.09
CA LEU A 36 -5.74 0.09 9.76
C LEU A 36 -5.18 -1.23 9.21
N LYS A 37 -5.50 -2.35 9.86
CA LYS A 37 -5.11 -3.68 9.39
C LYS A 37 -5.60 -3.92 7.96
N ASP A 38 -6.89 -3.74 7.69
CA ASP A 38 -7.49 -3.99 6.36
C ASP A 38 -6.88 -3.07 5.29
N VAL A 39 -6.68 -1.78 5.62
CA VAL A 39 -5.99 -0.84 4.72
C VAL A 39 -4.59 -1.34 4.42
N LEU A 40 -3.79 -1.71 5.42
CA LEU A 40 -2.39 -2.11 5.22
C LEU A 40 -2.24 -3.49 4.56
N THR A 41 -3.18 -4.41 4.74
CA THR A 41 -3.12 -5.74 4.12
C THR A 41 -3.63 -5.75 2.69
N ASN A 42 -4.60 -4.90 2.37
CA ASN A 42 -5.28 -4.92 1.07
C ASN A 42 -4.93 -3.70 0.20
N PHE A 43 -3.90 -2.94 0.59
CA PHE A 43 -3.40 -1.79 -0.16
C PHE A 43 -2.70 -2.23 -1.44
N VAL A 44 -3.20 -1.78 -2.58
CA VAL A 44 -2.56 -2.01 -3.89
C VAL A 44 -2.21 -0.67 -4.52
N LEU A 45 -0.93 -0.45 -4.82
CA LEU A 45 -0.48 0.67 -5.64
C LEU A 45 -0.88 0.41 -7.10
N LEU A 46 -1.71 1.30 -7.65
CA LEU A 46 -2.18 1.20 -9.03
C LEU A 46 -1.34 2.05 -9.99
N ALA A 47 -0.89 3.22 -9.53
CA ALA A 47 -0.08 4.12 -10.33
C ALA A 47 0.68 5.09 -9.44
N GLU A 48 1.80 5.58 -9.96
CA GLU A 48 2.50 6.72 -9.41
C GLU A 48 2.90 7.68 -10.54
N THR A 49 3.07 8.94 -10.18
CA THR A 49 3.61 9.96 -11.09
C THR A 49 5.07 9.65 -11.41
N PRO A 50 5.56 9.97 -12.62
CA PRO A 50 6.98 9.87 -12.93
C PRO A 50 7.82 10.74 -11.97
N GLU A 51 9.07 10.34 -11.72
CA GLU A 51 10.01 11.09 -10.88
C GLU A 51 10.25 12.53 -11.36
N SER A 52 10.11 12.78 -12.67
CA SER A 52 10.27 14.11 -13.26
C SER A 52 9.08 15.05 -13.02
N SER A 53 8.04 14.59 -12.31
CA SER A 53 6.86 15.41 -12.04
C SER A 53 7.15 16.46 -10.97
N LYS A 54 6.55 17.65 -11.14
CA LYS A 54 6.60 18.73 -10.15
C LYS A 54 5.72 18.47 -8.91
N MET A 55 4.99 17.37 -8.92
CA MET A 55 4.12 16.94 -7.83
C MET A 55 4.10 15.42 -7.81
N PHE A 56 4.33 14.83 -6.64
CA PHE A 56 4.21 13.39 -6.49
C PHE A 56 2.77 13.02 -6.21
N ALA A 57 2.25 12.05 -6.96
CA ALA A 57 1.01 11.40 -6.58
C ALA A 57 1.09 9.89 -6.71
N ARG A 58 0.37 9.21 -5.82
CA ARG A 58 0.19 7.76 -5.83
C ARG A 58 -1.28 7.45 -5.75
N VAL A 59 -1.72 6.56 -6.63
CA VAL A 59 -3.08 6.07 -6.70
C VAL A 59 -3.10 4.67 -6.11
N PHE A 60 -3.93 4.47 -5.11
CA PHE A 60 -4.08 3.21 -4.42
C PHE A 60 -5.50 2.71 -4.49
N ARG A 61 -5.65 1.39 -4.37
CA ARG A 61 -6.93 0.73 -4.15
C ARG A 61 -6.85 -0.11 -2.90
N VAL A 62 -7.90 -0.03 -2.08
CA VAL A 62 -8.15 -0.94 -0.98
C VAL A 62 -9.38 -1.74 -1.32
N GLN A 63 -9.25 -3.06 -1.39
CA GLN A 63 -10.38 -3.95 -1.64
C GLN A 63 -10.83 -4.60 -0.34
N GLU A 64 -12.13 -4.71 -0.14
CA GLU A 64 -12.70 -5.51 0.94
C GLU A 64 -12.37 -6.99 0.75
N HIS A 65 -12.33 -7.73 1.85
CA HIS A 65 -12.16 -9.18 1.79
C HIS A 65 -13.44 -9.84 1.26
N GLY A 66 -13.29 -10.85 0.42
CA GLY A 66 -14.41 -11.64 -0.10
C GLY A 66 -14.18 -12.11 -1.53
N GLU A 67 -15.00 -13.04 -1.97
CA GLU A 67 -15.09 -13.48 -3.36
C GLU A 67 -16.40 -12.97 -3.97
N CYS A 68 -16.47 -12.94 -5.30
CA CYS A 68 -17.63 -12.45 -6.05
C CYS A 68 -18.45 -13.67 -6.48
N ASP A 69 -19.23 -14.20 -5.53
CA ASP A 69 -19.86 -15.52 -5.63
C ASP A 69 -21.35 -15.41 -5.95
N GLY A 70 -21.70 -14.64 -6.97
CA GLY A 70 -23.10 -14.49 -7.37
C GLY A 70 -23.43 -13.09 -7.85
N SER A 71 -24.45 -12.47 -7.26
CA SER A 71 -24.95 -11.17 -7.69
C SER A 71 -23.96 -10.04 -7.36
N PRO A 72 -24.02 -8.89 -8.06
CA PRO A 72 -23.17 -7.73 -7.77
C PRO A 72 -23.13 -7.30 -6.30
N ASP A 73 -24.21 -7.51 -5.55
CA ASP A 73 -24.31 -7.14 -4.12
C ASP A 73 -23.46 -8.02 -3.20
N THR A 74 -23.02 -9.19 -3.68
CA THR A 74 -22.14 -10.10 -2.93
C THR A 74 -20.67 -9.82 -3.18
N CYS A 75 -20.34 -9.00 -4.16
CA CYS A 75 -18.96 -8.77 -4.55
C CYS A 75 -18.29 -7.75 -3.62
N PRO A 76 -17.02 -7.98 -3.24
CA PRO A 76 -16.30 -7.05 -2.37
C PRO A 76 -16.17 -5.69 -3.03
N LYS A 77 -16.45 -4.64 -2.27
CA LYS A 77 -16.23 -3.28 -2.75
C LYS A 77 -14.77 -2.92 -2.67
N SER A 78 -14.45 -1.81 -3.31
CA SER A 78 -13.13 -1.20 -3.26
C SER A 78 -13.25 0.30 -3.05
N THR A 79 -12.26 0.86 -2.38
CA THR A 79 -12.07 2.30 -2.24
C THR A 79 -10.78 2.69 -2.94
N MET A 80 -10.82 3.77 -3.72
CA MET A 80 -9.63 4.34 -4.34
C MET A 80 -9.16 5.56 -3.55
N TYR A 81 -7.87 5.59 -3.26
CA TYR A 81 -7.19 6.68 -2.60
C TYR A 81 -6.19 7.34 -3.54
N ILE A 82 -6.06 8.66 -3.45
CA ILE A 82 -5.08 9.43 -4.21
C ILE A 82 -4.29 10.25 -3.20
N ALA A 83 -3.06 9.82 -2.94
CA ALA A 83 -2.11 10.57 -2.14
C ALA A 83 -1.38 11.55 -3.06
N VAL A 84 -1.33 12.82 -2.69
CA VAL A 84 -0.67 13.89 -3.42
C VAL A 84 0.30 14.59 -2.48
N SER A 85 1.51 14.87 -2.95
CA SER A 85 2.56 15.57 -2.23
C SER A 85 3.18 16.62 -3.13
N GLU A 86 3.41 17.81 -2.60
CA GLU A 86 4.32 18.77 -3.20
C GLU A 86 5.76 18.20 -3.22
N ASN A 87 6.62 18.78 -4.07
CA ASN A 87 8.06 18.63 -3.98
C ASN A 87 8.62 19.64 -2.97
N GLY A 88 9.64 19.26 -2.20
CA GLY A 88 10.36 20.18 -1.32
C GLY A 88 10.78 19.55 0.00
N GLU A 89 11.42 20.37 0.84
CA GLU A 89 11.89 19.94 2.18
C GLU A 89 10.73 19.77 3.18
N TYR A 90 9.65 20.55 3.00
CA TYR A 90 8.46 20.52 3.84
C TYR A 90 7.20 20.40 2.98
N PRO A 91 7.01 19.25 2.29
CA PRO A 91 5.97 19.15 1.28
C PRO A 91 4.58 19.13 1.92
N GLU A 92 3.67 19.94 1.38
CA GLU A 92 2.25 19.78 1.70
C GLU A 92 1.72 18.45 1.12
N GLN A 93 0.99 17.69 1.94
CA GLN A 93 0.46 16.39 1.57
C GLN A 93 -1.06 16.35 1.74
N LYS A 94 -1.73 15.70 0.80
CA LYS A 94 -3.17 15.48 0.83
C LYS A 94 -3.51 14.06 0.43
N LEU A 95 -4.51 13.50 1.09
CA LEU A 95 -5.10 12.22 0.74
C LEU A 95 -6.55 12.45 0.33
N TYR A 96 -6.89 12.08 -0.90
CA TYR A 96 -8.25 12.06 -1.40
C TYR A 96 -8.79 10.64 -1.40
N GLN A 97 -10.10 10.51 -1.17
CA GLN A 97 -10.81 9.25 -1.20
C GLN A 97 -11.99 9.39 -2.17
N LEU A 98 -12.09 8.48 -3.14
CA LEU A 98 -13.29 8.34 -3.95
C LEU A 98 -14.37 7.56 -3.20
N PRO A 99 -15.65 7.74 -3.56
CA PRO A 99 -16.72 6.89 -3.02
C PRO A 99 -16.43 5.40 -3.23
N GLU A 100 -16.95 4.57 -2.33
CA GLU A 100 -16.92 3.12 -2.52
C GLU A 100 -17.49 2.74 -3.89
N GLY A 101 -16.80 1.82 -4.56
CA GLY A 101 -17.18 1.33 -5.88
C GLY A 101 -16.64 -0.06 -6.12
N TYR A 102 -17.05 -0.67 -7.23
CA TYR A 102 -16.58 -2.01 -7.58
C TYR A 102 -15.40 -1.90 -8.54
N ASN A 103 -14.35 -2.67 -8.26
CA ASN A 103 -13.18 -2.81 -9.14
C ASN A 103 -12.65 -1.47 -9.66
N TRP A 104 -12.29 -0.56 -8.74
CA TRP A 104 -11.59 0.66 -9.13
C TRP A 104 -10.30 0.33 -9.88
N GLU A 105 -10.06 1.00 -11.00
CA GLU A 105 -8.86 0.83 -11.81
C GLU A 105 -8.33 2.19 -12.28
N PHE A 106 -7.01 2.35 -12.23
CA PHE A 106 -6.33 3.49 -12.84
C PHE A 106 -6.27 3.28 -14.36
N ILE A 107 -6.61 4.30 -15.13
CA ILE A 107 -6.50 4.25 -16.60
C ILE A 107 -5.21 4.91 -17.04
N LYS A 108 -5.06 6.22 -16.75
CA LYS A 108 -3.90 7.01 -17.18
C LYS A 108 -3.82 8.36 -16.47
N TRP A 109 -2.61 8.90 -16.47
CA TRP A 109 -2.38 10.33 -16.29
C TRP A 109 -2.80 11.06 -17.56
N VAL A 110 -3.55 12.16 -17.42
CA VAL A 110 -4.00 13.01 -18.53
C VAL A 110 -3.10 14.23 -18.67
N SER A 111 -2.78 14.88 -17.54
CA SER A 111 -1.86 16.01 -17.51
C SER A 111 -1.14 16.07 -16.16
N PHE A 112 0.08 16.59 -16.20
CA PHE A 112 0.89 16.88 -15.03
C PHE A 112 0.95 18.40 -14.81
N PRO A 113 1.15 18.85 -13.57
CA PRO A 113 1.35 20.27 -13.30
C PRO A 113 2.61 20.79 -13.99
N GLU A 114 2.48 21.91 -14.70
CA GLU A 114 3.62 22.59 -15.35
C GLU A 114 4.36 23.52 -14.37
N THR A 115 3.69 23.99 -13.33
CA THR A 115 4.21 24.87 -12.28
C THR A 115 3.72 24.42 -10.92
N GLU A 116 4.55 24.65 -9.90
CA GLU A 116 4.21 24.41 -8.48
C GLU A 116 3.41 25.58 -7.89
N ASP A 117 3.60 26.79 -8.43
CA ASP A 117 2.92 28.02 -8.01
C ASP A 117 2.39 28.81 -9.24
N PRO A 118 1.07 29.09 -9.33
CA PRO A 118 0.03 28.53 -8.48
C PRO A 118 -0.10 27.01 -8.71
N PRO A 119 -0.58 26.24 -7.72
CA PRO A 119 -0.68 24.80 -7.84
C PRO A 119 -1.67 24.40 -8.93
N SER A 120 -1.13 23.97 -10.06
CA SER A 120 -1.90 23.39 -11.15
C SER A 120 -2.31 21.95 -10.82
N ASN A 121 -3.43 21.51 -11.40
CA ASN A 121 -3.96 20.18 -11.11
C ASN A 121 -3.20 19.10 -11.87
N LEU A 122 -2.88 18.02 -11.16
CA LEU A 122 -2.69 16.71 -11.76
C LEU A 122 -4.05 16.19 -12.22
N ILE A 123 -4.16 15.80 -13.48
CA ILE A 123 -5.39 15.25 -14.04
C ILE A 123 -5.17 13.78 -14.36
N LEU A 124 -6.08 12.92 -13.89
CA LEU A 124 -6.04 11.48 -14.12
C LEU A 124 -7.41 10.94 -14.48
N LYS A 125 -7.41 9.84 -15.23
CA LYS A 125 -8.61 9.05 -15.50
C LYS A 125 -8.57 7.74 -14.76
N VAL A 126 -9.72 7.40 -14.20
CA VAL A 126 -9.96 6.15 -13.48
C VAL A 126 -11.29 5.57 -13.94
N LYS A 127 -11.51 4.28 -13.72
CA LYS A 127 -12.82 3.65 -13.93
C LYS A 127 -13.25 2.87 -12.69
N SER A 128 -14.55 2.77 -12.52
CA SER A 128 -15.22 1.85 -11.59
C SER A 128 -16.28 1.07 -12.33
N GLN A 129 -16.68 -0.06 -11.78
CA GLN A 129 -17.88 -0.78 -12.17
C GLN A 129 -19.06 -0.38 -11.28
N LYS A 130 -20.26 -0.43 -11.87
CA LYS A 130 -21.54 -0.40 -11.15
C LYS A 130 -22.46 -1.51 -11.64
N PRO A 131 -23.40 -1.99 -10.79
CA PRO A 131 -24.41 -2.94 -11.22
C PRO A 131 -25.21 -2.40 -12.41
N SER A 132 -25.40 -3.24 -13.42
CA SER A 132 -26.20 -2.92 -14.61
C SER A 132 -27.69 -2.87 -14.29
N LYS A 133 -28.41 -1.97 -14.96
CA LYS A 133 -29.88 -1.98 -14.97
C LYS A 133 -30.46 -3.09 -15.84
N ASP A 134 -29.68 -3.60 -16.80
CA ASP A 134 -30.05 -4.69 -17.71
C ASP A 134 -29.12 -5.88 -17.46
N VAL A 135 -29.48 -6.67 -16.45
CA VAL A 135 -28.70 -7.85 -16.00
C VAL A 135 -28.65 -8.97 -17.04
N ASN A 136 -29.55 -8.96 -18.03
CA ASN A 136 -29.57 -9.97 -19.10
C ASN A 136 -28.43 -9.78 -20.10
N LYS A 137 -27.84 -8.58 -20.19
CA LYS A 137 -26.69 -8.31 -21.07
C LYS A 137 -25.36 -8.41 -20.35
N SER A 138 -25.27 -7.84 -19.15
CA SER A 138 -24.08 -7.84 -18.30
C SER A 138 -24.50 -7.46 -16.89
N TRP A 139 -23.82 -8.01 -15.89
CA TRP A 139 -24.00 -7.58 -14.49
C TRP A 139 -23.32 -6.25 -14.19
N TRP A 140 -22.33 -5.86 -14.99
CA TRP A 140 -21.50 -4.68 -14.75
C TRP A 140 -21.53 -3.70 -15.91
N VAL A 141 -21.55 -2.42 -15.57
CA VAL A 141 -21.28 -1.31 -16.47
C VAL A 141 -20.09 -0.54 -15.94
N ASN A 142 -19.16 -0.22 -16.84
CA ASN A 142 -18.02 0.63 -16.50
C ASN A 142 -18.45 2.10 -16.52
N GLU A 143 -17.97 2.85 -15.54
CA GLU A 143 -18.06 4.29 -15.49
C GLU A 143 -16.66 4.87 -15.39
N THR A 144 -16.37 5.85 -16.22
CA THR A 144 -15.09 6.55 -16.25
C THR A 144 -15.22 7.89 -15.54
N TYR A 145 -14.19 8.25 -14.82
CA TYR A 145 -14.11 9.48 -14.05
C TYR A 145 -12.82 10.22 -14.39
N THR A 146 -12.93 11.54 -14.51
CA THR A 146 -11.78 12.43 -14.56
C THR A 146 -11.61 13.08 -13.19
N LEU A 147 -10.42 12.94 -12.61
CA LEU A 147 -10.04 13.56 -11.35
C LEU A 147 -9.09 14.72 -11.62
N LYS A 148 -9.23 15.80 -10.85
CA LYS A 148 -8.33 16.95 -10.82
C LYS A 148 -7.88 17.11 -9.37
N VAL A 149 -6.59 16.91 -9.10
CA VAL A 149 -6.06 16.93 -7.73
C VAL A 149 -4.78 17.75 -7.65
N ASN A 150 -4.59 18.44 -6.53
CA ASN A 150 -3.31 19.00 -6.10
C ASN A 150 -3.18 18.87 -4.57
N TYR A 151 -2.16 19.47 -3.95
CA TYR A 151 -1.96 19.40 -2.49
C TYR A 151 -2.96 20.28 -1.69
N GLN A 152 -3.73 21.16 -2.35
CA GLN A 152 -4.70 22.05 -1.71
C GLN A 152 -6.16 21.55 -1.81
N ALA A 153 -6.59 21.13 -3.01
CA ALA A 153 -7.95 20.75 -3.33
C ALA A 153 -8.02 19.63 -4.38
N GLY A 154 -9.15 18.93 -4.41
CA GLY A 154 -9.42 17.85 -5.35
C GLY A 154 -10.88 17.80 -5.75
N SER A 155 -11.15 17.44 -7.00
CA SER A 155 -12.49 17.22 -7.53
C SER A 155 -12.50 16.05 -8.52
N TRP A 156 -13.69 15.51 -8.77
CA TRP A 156 -13.90 14.45 -9.74
C TRP A 156 -15.22 14.65 -10.47
N GLU A 157 -15.26 14.25 -11.73
CA GLU A 157 -16.45 14.29 -12.57
C GLU A 157 -16.59 12.97 -13.34
N LYS A 158 -17.84 12.51 -13.48
CA LYS A 158 -18.17 11.35 -14.31
C LYS A 158 -18.25 11.79 -15.78
N GLU A 159 -17.72 10.97 -16.68
CA GLU A 159 -17.83 11.14 -18.13
C GLU A 159 -19.17 10.64 -18.70
#